data_AF-A0A358NJS2-F1
#
_entry.id   AF-A0A358NJS2-F1
#
_cell.length_a   1.000
_cell.length_b   1.000
_cell.length_c   1.000
_cell.angle_alpha   90.00
_cell.angle_beta   90.00
_cell.angle_gamma   90.00
#
_symmetry.space_group_name_H-M   'P 1'
#
loop_
_entity.id
_entity.type
_entity.pdbx_description
1 polymer ?
#
loop_
_entity_poly.entity_id
_entity_poly.type
_entity_poly.pdbx_seq_one_letter_code
_entity_poly.pdbx_strand_id
1 'polypeptide(L)'
;MELKEIHIDVLKEIGNIGAGNASTSLSQMLSKRIDMNVPEVSLLNYDDIIGSIGGAENVVVGILVGFAGEIDGIILFLLKKEFVHLILNSLMGTELHSFEDISEMEMSALSEIGNIMVSS
;
A
#
# COMPACT_ATOMS: atom_id res chain seq x y z
N MET A 1 8.38 20.49 12.77
CA MET A 1 7.00 20.60 13.30
C MET A 1 6.87 19.47 14.30
N GLU A 2 6.61 19.74 15.58
CA GLU A 2 6.46 18.66 16.56
C GLU A 2 5.01 18.14 16.52
N LEU A 3 4.84 16.90 16.11
CA LEU A 3 3.57 16.19 16.27
C LEU A 3 3.48 15.70 17.71
N LYS A 4 2.42 16.08 18.39
CA LYS A 4 2.11 15.60 19.74
C LYS A 4 1.56 14.18 19.65
N GLU A 5 1.65 13.45 20.76
CA GLU A 5 1.13 12.07 20.89
C GLU A 5 -0.31 11.94 20.39
N ILE A 6 -1.18 12.90 20.73
CA ILE A 6 -2.56 12.95 20.23
C ILE A 6 -2.69 12.96 18.70
N HIS A 7 -1.75 13.59 17.98
CA HIS A 7 -1.79 13.59 16.53
C HIS A 7 -1.37 12.24 15.95
N ILE A 8 -0.45 11.53 16.59
CA ILE A 8 -0.06 10.16 16.21
C ILE A 8 -1.24 9.21 16.43
N ASP A 9 -1.93 9.33 17.56
CA ASP A 9 -3.13 8.54 17.85
C ASP A 9 -4.24 8.78 16.82
N VAL A 10 -4.46 10.04 16.45
CA VAL A 10 -5.43 10.40 15.39
C VAL A 10 -5.02 9.80 14.04
N LEU A 11 -3.75 9.88 13.66
CA LEU A 11 -3.25 9.28 12.42
C LEU A 11 -3.40 7.75 12.44
N LYS A 12 -3.18 7.12 13.60
CA LYS A 12 -3.36 5.68 13.79
C LYS A 12 -4.83 5.27 13.64
N GLU A 13 -5.76 6.05 14.21
CA GLU A 13 -7.19 5.79 14.08
C GLU A 13 -7.67 5.95 12.63
N ILE A 14 -7.23 7.01 11.94
CA ILE A 14 -7.49 7.21 10.51
C ILE A 14 -6.95 6.02 9.71
N GLY A 15 -5.71 5.59 9.98
CA GLY A 15 -5.11 4.43 9.33
C GLY A 15 -5.90 3.14 9.56
N ASN A 16 -6.35 2.87 10.79
CA ASN A 16 -7.15 1.69 11.12
C ASN A 16 -8.50 1.69 10.38
N ILE A 17 -9.21 2.83 10.35
CA ILE A 17 -10.48 2.96 9.63
C ILE A 17 -10.25 2.73 8.14
N GLY A 18 -9.27 3.41 7.55
CA GLY A 18 -8.96 3.29 6.13
C GLY A 18 -8.53 1.87 5.74
N ALA A 19 -7.73 1.20 6.57
CA ALA A 19 -7.36 -0.20 6.37
C ALA A 19 -8.55 -1.15 6.45
N GLY A 20 -9.53 -0.91 7.33
CA GLY A 20 -10.75 -1.71 7.41
C GLY A 20 -11.61 -1.60 6.14
N ASN A 21 -11.77 -0.37 5.64
CA ASN A 21 -12.47 -0.10 4.39
C ASN A 21 -11.72 -0.70 3.18
N ALA A 22 -10.39 -0.53 3.13
CA ALA A 22 -9.55 -1.08 2.08
C ALA A 22 -9.60 -2.61 2.07
N SER A 23 -9.54 -3.25 3.25
CA SER A 23 -9.67 -4.70 3.40
C SER A 23 -11.00 -5.20 2.84
N THR A 24 -12.10 -4.48 3.09
CA THR A 24 -13.43 -4.84 2.54
C THR A 24 -13.44 -4.75 1.02
N SER A 25 -12.95 -3.64 0.46
CA SER A 25 -12.90 -3.41 -0.99
C SER A 25 -11.98 -4.42 -1.71
N LEU A 26 -10.79 -4.67 -1.16
CA LEU A 26 -9.86 -5.68 -1.67
C LEU A 26 -10.45 -7.09 -1.57
N SER A 27 -11.16 -7.40 -0.49
CA SER A 27 -11.82 -8.69 -0.31
C SER A 27 -12.88 -8.94 -1.40
N GLN A 28 -13.65 -7.91 -1.74
CA GLN A 28 -14.60 -7.96 -2.86
C GLN A 28 -13.89 -8.11 -4.21
N MET A 29 -12.85 -7.32 -4.46
CA MET A 29 -12.07 -7.34 -5.71
C MET A 29 -11.39 -8.71 -5.93
N LEU A 30 -10.83 -9.30 -4.87
CA LEU A 30 -10.08 -10.56 -4.93
C LEU A 30 -10.93 -11.80 -4.70
N SER A 31 -12.20 -11.64 -4.32
CA SER A 31 -13.09 -12.73 -3.89
C SER A 31 -12.45 -13.62 -2.80
N LYS A 32 -11.69 -13.00 -1.90
CA LYS A 32 -10.95 -13.68 -0.83
C LYS A 32 -11.04 -12.86 0.45
N ARG A 33 -11.16 -13.54 1.60
CA ARG A 33 -11.11 -12.85 2.88
C ARG A 33 -9.74 -12.20 3.06
N ILE A 34 -9.73 -10.88 3.13
CA ILE A 34 -8.57 -10.08 3.52
C ILE A 34 -8.75 -9.64 4.98
N ASP A 35 -7.67 -9.68 5.73
CA ASP A 35 -7.59 -9.17 7.10
C ASP A 35 -6.36 -8.27 7.15
N MET A 36 -6.57 -7.02 7.55
CA MET A 36 -5.55 -6.00 7.61
C MET A 36 -5.48 -5.47 9.03
N ASN A 37 -4.27 -5.30 9.52
CA ASN A 37 -4.01 -4.68 10.80
C ASN A 37 -3.02 -3.54 10.57
N VAL A 38 -3.26 -2.35 11.12
CA VAL A 38 -2.30 -1.23 11.08
C VAL A 38 -1.52 -1.22 12.38
N PRO A 39 -0.28 -1.74 12.39
CA PRO A 39 0.40 -2.01 13.64
C PRO A 39 1.02 -0.75 14.27
N GLU A 40 1.60 0.16 13.47
CA GLU A 40 2.44 1.25 13.97
C GLU A 40 2.39 2.49 13.07
N VAL A 41 2.41 3.67 13.68
CA VAL A 41 2.57 4.97 13.00
C VAL A 41 3.77 5.66 13.62
N SER A 42 4.73 6.04 12.78
CA SER A 42 5.95 6.71 13.20
C SER A 42 6.29 7.86 12.26
N LEU A 43 6.99 8.85 12.80
CA LEU A 43 7.56 9.95 12.02
C LEU A 43 9.02 9.63 11.77
N LEU A 44 9.35 9.48 10.49
CA LEU A 44 10.69 9.14 10.04
C LEU A 44 11.27 10.33 9.27
N ASN A 45 12.58 10.51 9.38
CA ASN A 45 13.29 11.33 8.42
C ASN A 45 13.42 10.55 7.11
N TYR A 46 13.65 11.27 6.02
CA TYR A 46 13.79 10.67 4.70
C TYR A 46 14.82 9.53 4.66
N ASP A 47 15.96 9.73 5.33
CA ASP A 47 17.06 8.76 5.36
C ASP A 47 16.72 7.48 6.14
N ASP A 48 15.76 7.55 7.07
CA ASP A 48 15.36 6.42 7.92
C ASP A 48 14.41 5.45 7.19
N ILE A 49 13.76 5.90 6.11
CA ILE A 49 12.79 5.11 5.33
C ILE A 49 13.47 3.89 4.70
N ILE A 50 14.68 4.04 4.14
CA ILE A 50 15.39 2.93 3.46
C ILE A 50 15.75 1.84 4.48
N GLY A 51 16.15 2.23 5.69
CA GLY A 51 16.44 1.29 6.77
C GLY A 51 15.19 0.52 7.22
N SER A 52 14.05 1.20 7.35
CA SER A 52 12.81 0.58 7.84
C SER A 52 12.22 -0.45 6.88
N ILE A 53 12.54 -0.36 5.58
CA ILE A 53 12.04 -1.27 4.53
C ILE A 53 12.97 -2.45 4.23
N GLY A 54 14.02 -2.63 5.04
CA GLY A 54 14.94 -3.77 4.93
C GLY A 54 16.20 -3.50 4.11
N GLY A 55 16.58 -2.24 3.91
CA GLY A 55 17.84 -1.86 3.26
C GLY A 55 17.72 -1.65 1.74
N ALA A 56 18.77 -1.08 1.15
CA ALA A 56 18.82 -0.73 -0.27
C ALA A 56 18.84 -1.95 -1.21
N GLU A 57 19.22 -3.12 -0.68
CA GLU A 57 19.26 -4.40 -1.37
C GLU A 57 17.87 -5.05 -1.52
N ASN A 58 16.88 -4.61 -0.74
CA ASN A 58 15.56 -5.21 -0.74
C ASN A 58 14.70 -4.63 -1.87
N VAL A 59 14.54 -5.39 -2.96
CA VAL A 59 13.74 -4.93 -4.09
C VAL A 59 12.25 -5.06 -3.77
N VAL A 60 11.58 -3.92 -3.74
CA VAL A 60 10.14 -3.80 -3.48
C VAL A 60 9.41 -3.20 -4.69
N VAL A 61 8.09 -3.35 -4.72
CA VAL A 61 7.21 -2.65 -5.66
C VAL A 61 6.70 -1.40 -4.97
N GLY A 62 6.94 -0.24 -5.59
CA GLY A 62 6.45 1.05 -5.12
C GLY A 62 5.21 1.49 -5.90
N ILE A 63 4.12 1.78 -5.21
CA ILE A 63 2.94 2.43 -5.79
C ILE A 63 2.87 3.85 -5.22
N LEU A 64 3.06 4.83 -6.08
CA LEU A 64 3.02 6.25 -5.73
C LEU A 64 1.67 6.83 -6.13
N VAL A 65 0.91 7.34 -5.16
CA VAL A 65 -0.39 7.96 -5.38
C VAL A 65 -0.32 9.41 -4.93
N GLY A 66 -0.45 10.33 -5.88
CA GLY A 66 -0.56 11.75 -5.59
C GLY A 66 -2.02 12.12 -5.34
N PHE A 67 -2.24 13.00 -4.38
CA PHE A 67 -3.55 13.61 -4.13
C PHE A 67 -3.40 15.13 -3.99
N ALA A 68 -4.43 15.85 -4.38
CA ALA A 68 -4.45 17.32 -4.36
C ALA A 68 -5.84 17.82 -3.97
N GLY A 69 -5.91 19.02 -3.39
CA GLY A 69 -7.17 19.63 -2.97
C GLY A 69 -7.00 20.52 -1.73
N GLU A 70 -7.74 20.21 -0.67
CA GLU A 70 -7.54 20.89 0.64
C GLU A 70 -6.18 20.57 1.25
N ILE A 71 -5.63 19.40 0.90
CA ILE A 71 -4.28 18.97 1.24
C ILE A 71 -3.66 18.39 -0.03
N ASP A 72 -2.44 18.82 -0.32
CA ASP A 72 -1.63 18.25 -1.39
C ASP A 72 -0.59 17.32 -0.77
N GLY A 73 -0.42 16.15 -1.36
CA GLY A 73 0.51 15.17 -0.83
C GLY A 73 0.67 13.94 -1.70
N ILE A 74 1.50 13.04 -1.22
CA ILE A 74 1.81 11.79 -1.89
C ILE A 74 1.77 10.68 -0.85
N ILE A 75 1.13 9.56 -1.20
CA ILE A 75 1.20 8.30 -0.47
C ILE A 75 2.10 7.36 -1.30
N LEU A 76 3.07 6.75 -0.63
CA LEU A 76 3.92 5.71 -1.20
C LEU A 76 3.63 4.39 -0.50
N PHE A 77 3.07 3.42 -1.24
CA PHE A 77 2.96 2.05 -0.78
C PHE A 77 4.17 1.25 -1.24
N LEU A 78 4.79 0.55 -0.30
CA LEU A 78 5.90 -0.35 -0.57
C LEU A 78 5.45 -1.78 -0.31
N LEU A 79 5.40 -2.57 -1.37
CA LEU A 79 4.90 -3.93 -1.36
C LEU A 79 6.03 -4.89 -1.64
N LYS A 80 6.08 -5.98 -0.86
CA LYS A 80 6.98 -7.09 -1.16
C LYS A 80 6.57 -7.75 -2.48
N LYS A 81 7.57 -8.21 -3.23
CA LYS A 81 7.39 -8.86 -4.53
C LYS A 81 6.43 -10.04 -4.45
N GLU A 82 6.56 -10.86 -3.42
CA GLU A 82 5.75 -12.06 -3.22
C GLU A 82 4.26 -11.72 -3.04
N PHE A 83 3.97 -10.60 -2.37
CA PHE A 83 2.61 -10.11 -2.18
C PHE A 83 1.99 -9.62 -3.49
N VAL A 84 2.77 -8.91 -4.31
CA VAL A 84 2.33 -8.45 -5.63
C VAL A 84 2.01 -9.62 -6.56
N HIS A 85 2.88 -10.64 -6.63
CA HIS A 85 2.59 -11.85 -7.38
C HIS A 85 1.31 -12.53 -6.89
N LEU A 86 1.13 -12.67 -5.58
CA LEU A 86 -0.07 -13.28 -5.00
C LEU A 86 -1.35 -12.55 -5.43
N ILE A 87 -1.34 -11.21 -5.38
CA ILE A 87 -2.51 -10.42 -5.76
C ILE A 87 -2.78 -10.53 -7.26
N LEU A 88 -1.76 -10.29 -8.10
CA LEU A 88 -1.94 -10.29 -9.55
C LEU A 88 -2.40 -11.66 -10.05
N ASN A 89 -1.80 -12.75 -9.56
CA ASN A 89 -2.23 -14.10 -9.91
C ASN A 89 -3.66 -14.38 -9.45
N SER A 90 -4.06 -13.84 -8.29
CA SER A 90 -5.44 -13.97 -7.80
C SER A 90 -6.45 -13.22 -8.65
N LEU A 91 -6.09 -12.06 -9.22
CA LEU A 91 -6.97 -11.24 -10.05
C LEU A 91 -7.05 -11.75 -11.48
N MET A 92 -5.89 -12.10 -12.07
CA MET A 92 -5.78 -12.46 -13.48
C MET A 92 -6.09 -13.95 -13.72
N GLY A 93 -6.02 -14.79 -12.68
CA GLY A 93 -6.13 -16.24 -12.83
C GLY A 93 -4.96 -16.86 -13.60
N THR A 94 -3.84 -16.14 -13.69
CA THR A 94 -2.60 -16.54 -14.37
C THR A 94 -1.47 -16.69 -13.36
N GLU A 95 -0.35 -17.28 -13.79
CA GLU A 95 0.89 -17.30 -13.02
C GLU A 95 1.87 -16.29 -13.63
N LEU A 96 1.99 -15.10 -13.04
CA LEU A 96 3.16 -14.26 -13.26
C LEU A 96 4.38 -14.94 -12.65
N HIS A 97 5.32 -15.31 -13.50
CA HIS A 97 6.56 -15.96 -13.11
C HIS A 97 7.71 -14.96 -12.90
N SER A 98 7.67 -13.82 -13.62
CA SER A 98 8.63 -12.72 -13.48
C SER A 98 7.92 -11.36 -13.45
N PHE A 99 8.56 -10.37 -12.81
CA PHE A 99 8.15 -8.97 -12.93
C PHE A 99 8.38 -8.40 -14.34
N GLU A 100 9.21 -9.06 -15.13
CA GLU A 100 9.41 -8.73 -16.56
C GLU A 100 8.15 -9.04 -17.39
N ASP A 101 7.24 -9.87 -16.87
CA ASP A 101 5.99 -10.26 -17.52
C ASP A 101 4.83 -9.31 -17.18
N ILE A 102 5.06 -8.26 -16.37
CA ILE A 102 4.04 -7.27 -16.05
C ILE A 102 3.67 -6.49 -17.31
N SER A 103 2.42 -6.64 -17.75
CA SER A 103 1.86 -5.88 -18.86
C SER A 103 1.10 -4.66 -18.36
N GLU A 104 0.49 -3.91 -19.29
CA GLU A 104 -0.40 -2.80 -18.96
C GLU A 104 -1.59 -3.22 -18.08
N MET A 105 -2.05 -4.48 -18.21
CA MET A 105 -3.16 -4.99 -17.40
C MET A 105 -2.77 -5.17 -15.93
N GLU A 106 -1.62 -5.79 -15.67
CA GLU A 106 -1.07 -5.93 -14.31
C GLU A 106 -0.76 -4.56 -13.69
N MET A 107 -0.19 -3.64 -14.47
CA MET A 107 0.03 -2.26 -14.01
C MET A 107 -1.30 -1.58 -13.64
N SER A 108 -2.34 -1.73 -14.45
CA SER A 108 -3.66 -1.19 -14.15
C SER A 108 -4.27 -1.80 -12.90
N ALA A 109 -4.12 -3.11 -12.70
CA ALA A 109 -4.56 -3.79 -11.49
C ALA A 109 -3.83 -3.27 -10.24
N LEU A 110 -2.52 -3.05 -10.31
CA LEU A 110 -1.74 -2.45 -9.22
C LEU A 110 -2.15 -1.01 -8.94
N SER A 111 -2.42 -0.21 -9.98
CA SER A 111 -2.95 1.14 -9.80
C SER A 111 -4.31 1.12 -9.10
N GLU A 112 -5.20 0.19 -9.45
CA GLU A 112 -6.50 0.08 -8.79
C GLU A 112 -6.39 -0.32 -7.32
N ILE A 113 -5.48 -1.24 -6.99
CA ILE A 113 -5.16 -1.58 -5.59
C ILE A 113 -4.64 -0.35 -4.85
N GLY A 114 -3.73 0.42 -5.47
CA GLY A 114 -3.23 1.67 -4.91
C GLY A 114 -4.36 2.66 -4.62
N ASN A 115 -5.29 2.83 -5.58
CA ASN A 115 -6.44 3.71 -5.41
C ASN A 115 -7.34 3.26 -4.27
N ILE A 116 -7.70 1.97 -4.19
CA ILE A 116 -8.50 1.42 -3.09
C ILE A 116 -7.84 1.72 -1.75
N MET A 117 -6.53 1.55 -1.64
CA MET A 117 -5.80 1.78 -0.39
C MET A 117 -5.76 3.26 0.02
N VAL A 118 -5.84 4.21 -0.92
CA VAL A 118 -5.87 5.65 -0.64
C VAL A 118 -7.29 6.18 -0.40
N SER A 119 -8.28 5.66 -1.13
CA SER A 119 -9.64 6.19 -1.10
C SER A 119 -10.50 5.62 0.03
N SER A 120 -9.96 4.67 0.79
CA SER A 120 -10.67 3.93 1.84
C SER A 120 -10.51 4.54 3.22
#